data_AF-A0A1W6L8T7-F1
#
_entry.id   AF-A0A1W6L8T7-F1
#
_cell.length_a   1.000
_cell.length_b   1.000
_cell.length_c   1.000
_cell.angle_alpha   90.00
_cell.angle_beta   90.00
_cell.angle_gamma   90.00
#
_symmetry.space_group_name_H-M   'P 1'
#
loop_
_entity.id
_entity.type
_entity.pdbx_description
1 polymer ?
#
loop_
_entity_poly.entity_id
_entity_poly.type
_entity_poly.pdbx_seq_one_letter_code
_entity_poly.pdbx_strand_id
1 'polypeptide(L)'
;MIEKVLAGAGLAVCVVMLLRLCLGVRARMRFDHAVRSVARLPMLAVHRVRAARGAAEAIRRAKSSDGDWQGNVYTPKSFNKRPRKPH
;
A
#
# COMPACT_ATOMS: atom_id res chain seq x y z
N MET A 1 -14.12 20.37 13.10
CA MET A 1 -13.23 19.21 13.40
C MET A 1 -11.80 19.43 12.91
N ILE A 2 -11.61 20.00 11.71
CA ILE A 2 -10.29 20.29 11.12
C ILE A 2 -9.42 21.16 12.04
N GLU A 3 -9.98 22.18 12.70
CA GLU A 3 -9.21 23.00 13.66
C GLU A 3 -8.65 22.20 14.84
N LYS A 4 -9.43 21.27 15.41
CA LYS A 4 -8.96 20.40 16.50
C LYS A 4 -7.85 19.46 16.03
N VAL A 5 -7.93 19.00 14.78
CA VAL A 5 -6.89 18.18 14.15
C VAL A 5 -5.63 19.00 13.90
N LEU A 6 -5.76 20.23 13.40
CA LEU A 6 -4.62 21.11 13.13
C LEU A 6 -3.91 21.53 14.42
N ALA A 7 -4.67 21.88 15.46
CA ALA A 7 -4.14 22.20 16.78
C ALA A 7 -3.44 21.00 17.43
N GLY A 8 -4.04 19.80 17.34
CA GLY A 8 -3.43 18.57 17.83
C GLY A 8 -2.15 18.19 17.07
N ALA A 9 -2.15 18.34 15.75
CA ALA A 9 -0.97 18.08 14.91
C ALA A 9 0.17 19.06 15.23
N GLY A 10 -0.14 20.35 15.38
CA GLY A 10 0.84 21.36 15.77
C GLY A 10 1.47 21.05 17.12
N LEU A 11 0.66 20.74 18.13
CA LEU A 11 1.14 20.35 19.46
C LEU A 11 2.04 19.11 19.41
N ALA A 12 1.65 18.09 18.63
CA ALA A 12 2.46 16.89 18.45
C ALA A 12 3.84 17.20 17.84
N VAL A 13 3.89 18.07 16.83
CA VAL A 13 5.16 18.52 16.22
C VAL A 13 6.03 19.24 17.25
N CYS A 14 5.45 20.14 18.05
CA CYS A 14 6.17 20.85 19.11
C CYS A 14 6.79 19.89 20.13
N VAL A 15 6.01 18.90 20.60
CA VAL A 15 6.50 17.87 21.55
C VAL A 15 7.63 17.05 20.94
N VAL A 16 7.50 16.65 19.67
CA VAL A 16 8.56 15.90 18.96
C VAL A 16 9.85 16.71 18.85
N MET A 17 9.76 18.00 18.53
CA MET A 17 10.94 18.87 18.49
C MET A 17 11.59 19.06 19.86
N LEU A 18 10.77 19.23 20.91
CA LEU A 18 11.26 19.36 22.29
C LEU A 18 12.00 18.09 22.73
N LEU A 19 11.42 16.91 22.51
CA LEU A 19 12.07 15.62 22.80
C LEU A 19 13.39 15.48 22.04
N ARG A 20 13.42 15.89 20.76
CA ARG A 20 14.64 15.84 19.93
C ARG A 20 15.75 16.75 20.46
N LEU A 21 15.40 17.85 21.13
CA LEU A 21 16.35 18.76 21.77
C LEU A 21 16.91 18.17 23.08
N CYS A 22 16.06 17.51 23.87
CA CYS A 22 16.45 16.87 25.13
C CYS A 22 17.26 15.57 24.93
N LEU A 23 17.13 14.92 23.76
CA LEU A 23 17.83 13.68 23.44
C LEU A 23 19.24 13.97 22.89
N GLY A 24 20.26 13.42 23.55
CA GLY A 24 21.64 13.45 23.06
C GLY A 24 21.81 12.78 21.69
N VAL A 25 22.91 13.10 20.98
CA VAL A 25 23.18 12.74 19.57
C VAL A 25 22.92 11.26 19.24
N ARG A 26 23.27 10.33 20.14
CA ARG A 26 23.05 8.88 19.96
C ARG A 26 21.58 8.49 20.01
N ALA A 27 20.80 9.07 20.92
CA ALA A 27 19.37 8.78 21.06
C ALA A 27 18.55 9.45 19.95
N ARG A 28 19.02 10.61 19.44
CA ARG A 28 18.40 11.35 18.33
C ARG A 28 18.29 10.53 17.05
N MET A 29 19.32 9.74 16.70
CA MET A 29 19.27 8.88 15.51
C MET A 29 18.21 7.78 15.61
N ARG A 30 18.08 7.14 16.77
CA ARG A 30 17.05 6.10 17.00
C ARG A 30 15.64 6.70 16.98
N PHE A 31 15.49 7.87 17.61
CA PHE A 31 14.23 8.61 17.62
C PHE A 31 13.82 9.06 16.22
N ASP A 32 14.73 9.65 15.44
CA ASP A 32 14.45 10.09 14.07
C ASP A 32 14.04 8.91 13.17
N HIS A 33 14.67 7.73 13.35
CA HIS A 33 14.26 6.51 12.63
C HIS A 33 12.86 6.03 13.03
N ALA A 34 12.53 6.04 14.32
CA ALA A 34 11.21 5.65 14.82
C ALA A 34 10.11 6.62 14.36
N VAL A 35 10.38 7.93 14.38
CA VAL A 35 9.43 8.94 13.88
C VAL A 35 9.19 8.76 12.38
N ARG A 36 10.25 8.47 11.60
CA ARG A 36 10.13 8.20 10.16
C ARG A 36 9.36 6.91 9.86
N SER A 37 9.48 5.87 10.67
CA SER A 37 8.73 4.63 10.45
C SER A 37 7.24 4.82 10.76
N VAL A 38 6.91 5.54 11.83
CA VAL A 38 5.53 5.89 12.19
C VAL A 38 4.88 6.78 11.14
N ALA A 39 5.62 7.77 10.61
CA ALA A 39 5.13 8.65 9.55
C ALA A 39 4.76 7.90 8.25
N ARG A 40 5.32 6.71 8.02
CA ARG A 40 5.02 5.88 6.83
C ARG A 40 3.85 4.92 7.02
N LEU A 41 3.38 4.69 8.25
CA LEU A 41 2.21 3.85 8.54
C LEU A 41 0.93 4.25 7.78
N PRO A 42 0.55 5.54 7.69
CA PRO A 42 -0.64 5.91 6.91
C PRO A 42 -0.47 5.60 5.42
N MET A 43 0.74 5.76 4.87
CA MET A 43 1.04 5.42 3.49
C MET A 43 0.92 3.90 3.25
N LEU A 44 1.44 3.09 4.18
CA LEU A 44 1.30 1.63 4.15
C LEU A 44 -0.17 1.19 4.19
N ALA A 45 -1.01 1.82 5.02
CA ALA A 45 -2.43 1.52 5.06
C ALA A 45 -3.11 1.81 3.71
N VAL A 46 -2.80 2.95 3.08
CA VAL A 46 -3.29 3.29 1.73
C VAL A 46 -2.82 2.28 0.68
N HIS A 47 -1.54 1.88 0.73
CA HIS A 47 -1.00 0.85 -0.16
C HIS A 47 -1.69 -0.49 0.01
N ARG A 48 -1.98 -0.92 1.25
CA ARG A 48 -2.70 -2.18 1.52
C ARG A 48 -4.12 -2.16 0.96
N VAL A 49 -4.85 -1.05 1.13
CA VAL A 49 -6.20 -0.90 0.55
C VAL A 49 -6.15 -0.93 -0.98
N ARG A 50 -5.17 -0.23 -1.59
CA ARG A 50 -4.98 -0.27 -3.06
C ARG A 50 -4.62 -1.65 -3.56
N ALA A 51 -3.73 -2.37 -2.88
CA ALA A 51 -3.36 -3.74 -3.20
C ALA A 51 -4.55 -4.70 -3.09
N ALA A 52 -5.35 -4.58 -2.02
CA ALA A 52 -6.56 -5.38 -1.83
C ALA A 52 -7.58 -5.14 -2.95
N ARG A 53 -7.78 -3.89 -3.36
CA ARG A 53 -8.65 -3.54 -4.50
C ARG A 53 -8.14 -4.12 -5.81
N GLY A 54 -6.84 -4.01 -6.08
CA GLY A 54 -6.22 -4.58 -7.28
C GLY A 54 -6.35 -6.11 -7.34
N ALA A 55 -6.15 -6.80 -6.22
CA ALA A 55 -6.34 -8.24 -6.13
C ALA A 55 -7.80 -8.65 -6.35
N ALA A 56 -8.75 -7.96 -5.71
CA ALA A 56 -10.18 -8.24 -5.89
C ALA A 56 -10.63 -8.02 -7.34
N GLU A 57 -10.10 -7.01 -8.01
CA GLU A 57 -10.37 -6.73 -9.42
C GLU A 57 -9.77 -7.80 -10.34
N ALA A 58 -8.56 -8.28 -10.06
CA ALA A 58 -7.94 -9.38 -10.80
C ALA A 58 -8.77 -10.68 -10.68
N ILE A 59 -9.24 -11.00 -9.48
CA ILE A 59 -10.11 -12.16 -9.21
C ILE A 59 -11.45 -12.00 -9.96
N ARG A 60 -12.08 -10.82 -9.89
CA ARG A 60 -13.33 -10.54 -10.61
C ARG A 60 -13.12 -10.70 -12.11
N ARG A 61 -12.03 -10.18 -12.66
CA ARG A 61 -11.69 -10.32 -14.08
C ARG A 61 -11.52 -11.79 -14.45
N ALA A 62 -10.83 -12.59 -13.64
CA ALA A 62 -10.66 -14.03 -13.87
C ALA A 62 -12.01 -14.78 -13.82
N LYS A 63 -12.91 -14.41 -12.91
CA LYS A 63 -14.25 -15.00 -12.79
C LYS A 63 -15.19 -14.62 -13.94
N SER A 64 -15.07 -13.39 -14.45
CA SER A 64 -15.87 -12.89 -15.57
C SER A 64 -15.27 -13.22 -16.94
N SER A 65 -14.03 -13.65 -17.01
CA SER A 65 -13.42 -14.09 -18.26
C SER A 65 -13.87 -15.50 -18.60
N ASP A 66 -14.42 -15.62 -19.80
CA ASP A 66 -14.73 -16.88 -20.46
C ASP A 66 -13.42 -17.67 -20.73
N GLY A 67 -13.12 -18.62 -19.87
CA GLY A 67 -12.00 -19.55 -20.01
C GLY A 67 -12.39 -20.95 -19.54
N ASP A 68 -11.70 -21.95 -20.08
CA ASP A 68 -11.96 -23.35 -19.75
C ASP A 68 -11.13 -23.74 -18.53
N TRP A 69 -11.77 -24.38 -17.55
CA TRP A 69 -11.11 -24.86 -16.33
C TRP A 69 -10.95 -26.37 -16.42
N GLN A 70 -9.70 -26.85 -16.46
CA GLN A 70 -9.38 -28.26 -16.42
C GLN A 70 -8.69 -28.57 -15.10
N GLY A 71 -9.47 -29.00 -14.10
CA GLY A 71 -8.99 -29.18 -12.73
C GLY A 71 -8.44 -27.86 -12.15
N ASN A 72 -7.15 -27.84 -11.77
CA ASN A 72 -6.47 -26.66 -11.21
C ASN A 72 -5.87 -25.71 -12.28
N VAL A 73 -6.03 -26.01 -13.56
CA VAL A 73 -5.43 -25.23 -14.66
C VAL A 73 -6.50 -24.39 -15.34
N TYR A 74 -6.29 -23.07 -15.38
CA TYR A 74 -7.12 -22.13 -16.11
C TYR A 74 -6.57 -21.87 -17.51
N THR A 75 -7.34 -22.18 -18.56
CA THR A 75 -6.97 -21.93 -19.96
C THR A 75 -7.84 -20.80 -20.52
N PRO A 76 -7.29 -19.58 -20.71
CA PRO A 76 -8.05 -18.47 -21.26
C PRO A 76 -8.36 -18.70 -22.74
N LYS A 77 -9.59 -18.38 -23.20
CA LYS A 77 -9.98 -18.51 -24.63
C LYS A 77 -9.09 -17.71 -25.60
N SER A 78 -8.35 -16.72 -25.12
CA SER A 78 -7.37 -15.96 -25.93
C SER A 78 -6.20 -16.81 -26.44
N PHE A 79 -5.87 -17.91 -25.74
CA PHE A 79 -4.83 -18.85 -26.15
C PHE A 79 -5.33 -19.88 -27.18
N ASN A 80 -6.65 -20.11 -27.25
CA ASN A 80 -7.30 -20.94 -28.28
C ASN A 80 -7.50 -20.21 -29.63
N LYS A 81 -6.91 -19.02 -29.81
CA LYS A 81 -6.88 -18.38 -31.12
C LYS A 81 -5.96 -19.22 -32.02
N ARG A 82 -6.52 -19.80 -33.10
CA ARG A 82 -5.74 -20.51 -34.12
C ARG A 82 -4.47 -19.71 -34.45
N PRO A 83 -3.28 -20.34 -34.50
CA PRO A 83 -2.05 -19.63 -34.80
C PRO A 83 -2.24 -18.82 -36.09
N ARG A 84 -1.92 -17.52 -36.03
CA ARG A 84 -1.93 -16.65 -37.21
C ARG A 84 -0.98 -17.28 -38.23
N LYS A 85 -1.47 -17.50 -39.46
CA LYS A 85 -0.64 -18.02 -40.55
C LYS A 85 0.61 -17.13 -40.68
N PRO A 86 1.82 -17.73 -40.75
CA PRO A 86 2.99 -16.97 -41.16
C PRO A 86 2.70 -16.40 -42.57
N HIS A 87 2.97 -15.11 -42.72
CA HIS A 87 2.90 -14.40 -43.99
C HIS A 87 4.09 -14.80 -44.86
#